data_AF-A0A1E5A2C1-F1
#
_entry.id   AF-A0A1E5A2C1-F1
#
_cell.length_a   1.000
_cell.length_b   1.000
_cell.length_c   1.000
_cell.angle_alpha   90.00
_cell.angle_beta   90.00
_cell.angle_gamma   90.00
#
_symmetry.space_group_name_H-M   'P 1'
#
loop_
_entity.id
_entity.type
_entity.pdbx_description
1 polymer ?
#
loop_
_entity_poly.entity_id
_entity_poly.type
_entity_poly.pdbx_seq_one_letter_code
_entity_poly.pdbx_strand_id
1 'polypeptide(L)'
;MIDDQLNPTTDSYCWYESPVGKLLCAGNDEAITHIAFPAGQGTKVSVNEKWRESTKPFRALAAQLDQYFDRELTTFDLPLAPVGTAFQQQVWQALIDIPYGRTVSYGSIANAIDNPKAVRAVGNANGRNPIPIIIPCHRVIGRDGTLTGFGGGLPTKNFLLELENRQQLCLPF
;
A
#
# COMPACT_ATOMS: atom_id res chain seq x y z
N MET A 1 -18.36 7.01 -15.86
CA MET A 1 -18.18 5.55 -16.00
C MET A 1 -16.89 5.23 -15.28
N ILE A 2 -16.98 4.52 -14.15
CA ILE A 2 -15.83 4.21 -13.30
C ILE A 2 -15.14 3.03 -13.97
N ASP A 3 -13.93 3.27 -14.43
CA ASP A 3 -13.13 2.29 -15.16
C ASP A 3 -12.79 1.14 -14.21
N ASP A 4 -13.34 -0.04 -14.51
CA ASP A 4 -13.04 -1.34 -13.88
C ASP A 4 -11.57 -1.66 -14.16
N GLN A 5 -10.66 -1.08 -13.38
CA GLN A 5 -9.24 -1.49 -13.35
C GLN A 5 -9.06 -2.80 -12.57
N LEU A 6 -9.99 -3.74 -12.74
CA LEU A 6 -9.86 -5.08 -12.19
C LEU A 6 -8.84 -5.81 -13.07
N ASN A 7 -7.78 -6.31 -12.44
CA ASN A 7 -6.90 -7.26 -13.08
C ASN A 7 -7.76 -8.46 -13.53
N PRO A 8 -7.80 -8.82 -14.84
CA PRO A 8 -8.63 -9.92 -15.34
C PRO A 8 -8.30 -11.27 -14.69
N THR A 9 -7.20 -11.36 -13.94
CA THR A 9 -6.80 -12.57 -13.20
C THR A 9 -7.27 -12.61 -11.75
N THR A 10 -7.87 -11.54 -11.19
CA THR A 10 -8.37 -11.58 -9.80
C THR A 10 -9.64 -12.42 -9.74
N ASP A 11 -9.62 -13.47 -8.94
CA ASP A 11 -10.73 -14.42 -8.82
C ASP A 11 -11.16 -14.69 -7.38
N SER A 12 -10.38 -14.22 -6.40
CA SER A 12 -10.58 -14.52 -5.00
C SER A 12 -10.38 -13.29 -4.12
N TYR A 13 -11.07 -13.24 -2.99
CA TYR A 13 -10.88 -12.22 -1.97
C TYR A 13 -11.04 -12.77 -0.55
N CYS A 14 -10.51 -12.05 0.43
CA CYS A 14 -10.86 -12.23 1.84
C CYS A 14 -10.86 -10.89 2.56
N TRP A 15 -11.42 -10.88 3.76
CA TRP A 15 -11.34 -9.75 4.67
C TRP A 15 -10.31 -10.02 5.77
N TYR A 16 -9.47 -9.02 6.06
CA TYR A 16 -8.48 -9.06 7.12
C TYR A 16 -8.76 -7.95 8.14
N GLU A 17 -8.94 -8.33 9.41
CA GLU A 17 -9.14 -7.36 10.50
C GLU A 17 -7.79 -6.78 10.92
N SER A 18 -7.67 -5.46 11.01
CA SER A 18 -6.40 -4.80 11.33
C SER A 18 -6.60 -3.56 12.22
N PRO A 19 -5.53 -3.05 12.86
CA PRO A 19 -5.57 -1.79 13.60
C PRO A 19 -6.02 -0.57 12.77
N VAL A 20 -5.94 -0.65 11.44
CA VAL A 20 -6.36 0.39 10.49
C VAL A 20 -7.70 0.08 9.82
N GLY A 21 -8.48 -0.81 10.45
CA GLY A 21 -9.80 -1.25 9.99
C GLY A 21 -9.77 -2.53 9.15
N LYS A 22 -10.96 -2.96 8.73
CA LYS A 22 -11.15 -4.19 7.96
C LYS A 22 -10.69 -4.03 6.52
N LEU A 23 -9.55 -4.62 6.18
CA LEU A 23 -8.94 -4.58 4.86
C LEU A 23 -9.61 -5.60 3.94
N LEU A 24 -9.94 -5.18 2.72
CA LEU A 24 -10.24 -6.11 1.63
C LEU A 24 -8.93 -6.53 0.99
N CYS A 25 -8.65 -7.83 0.95
CA CYS A 25 -7.52 -8.40 0.23
C CYS A 25 -8.06 -9.17 -0.98
N ALA A 26 -7.54 -8.90 -2.17
CA ALA A 26 -7.96 -9.61 -3.39
C ALA A 26 -6.75 -9.99 -4.25
N GLY A 27 -6.92 -11.08 -4.99
CA GLY A 27 -5.88 -11.67 -5.81
C GLY A 27 -6.34 -12.96 -6.47
N ASN A 28 -5.37 -13.79 -6.82
CA ASN A 28 -5.58 -15.16 -7.27
C ASN A 28 -4.70 -16.11 -6.45
N ASP A 29 -4.61 -17.38 -6.87
CA ASP A 29 -3.78 -18.38 -6.19
C ASP A 29 -2.26 -18.09 -6.28
N GLU A 30 -1.83 -17.14 -7.12
CA GLU A 30 -0.42 -16.84 -7.38
C GLU A 30 0.06 -15.52 -6.78
N ALA A 31 -0.77 -14.47 -6.78
CA ALA A 31 -0.33 -13.12 -6.43
C ALA A 31 -1.45 -12.25 -5.85
N ILE A 32 -1.04 -11.31 -5.00
CA ILE A 32 -1.89 -10.24 -4.49
C ILE A 32 -2.02 -9.15 -5.55
N THR A 33 -3.25 -8.76 -5.85
CA THR A 33 -3.53 -7.72 -6.84
C THR A 33 -4.04 -6.44 -6.20
N HIS A 34 -4.80 -6.55 -5.10
CA HIS A 34 -5.40 -5.39 -4.43
C HIS A 34 -5.45 -5.54 -2.91
N ILE A 35 -5.25 -4.41 -2.23
CA ILE A 35 -5.63 -4.21 -0.83
C ILE A 35 -6.41 -2.89 -0.75
N ALA A 36 -7.58 -2.92 -0.11
CA ALA A 36 -8.39 -1.71 0.06
C ALA A 36 -8.75 -1.49 1.54
N PHE A 37 -8.65 -0.23 1.96
CA PHE A 37 -9.13 0.21 3.27
C PHE A 37 -10.68 0.28 3.28
N PRO A 38 -11.32 0.08 4.44
CA PRO A 38 -12.79 0.07 4.54
C PRO A 38 -13.42 1.44 4.24
N ALA A 39 -12.67 2.52 4.40
CA ALA A 39 -13.09 3.89 4.12
C ALA A 39 -11.89 4.75 3.68
N GLY A 40 -12.16 5.83 2.94
CA GLY A 40 -11.15 6.79 2.50
C GLY A 40 -11.36 7.32 1.07
N GLN A 41 -10.35 8.01 0.55
CA GLN A 41 -10.33 8.57 -0.82
C GLN A 41 -9.55 7.70 -1.81
N GLY A 42 -9.01 6.56 -1.37
CA GLY A 42 -8.26 5.63 -2.21
C GLY A 42 -9.14 4.89 -3.20
N THR A 43 -8.49 4.01 -3.99
CA THR A 43 -9.18 3.12 -4.93
C THR A 43 -10.29 2.37 -4.20
N LYS A 44 -11.55 2.72 -4.53
CA LYS A 44 -12.73 2.01 -4.03
C LYS A 44 -12.82 0.71 -4.78
N VAL A 45 -12.33 -0.37 -4.17
CA VAL A 45 -12.52 -1.72 -4.70
C VAL A 45 -13.82 -2.24 -4.12
N SER A 46 -14.85 -2.31 -4.96
CA SER A 46 -16.05 -3.08 -4.65
C SER A 46 -15.77 -4.54 -5.01
N VAL A 47 -16.11 -5.46 -4.11
CA VAL A 47 -16.04 -6.90 -4.39
C VAL A 47 -16.83 -7.18 -5.67
N ASN A 48 -16.18 -7.77 -6.65
CA ASN A 48 -16.84 -8.19 -7.89
C ASN A 48 -17.68 -9.43 -7.60
N GLU A 49 -18.90 -9.50 -8.12
CA GLU A 49 -19.81 -10.65 -7.96
C GLU A 49 -19.20 -11.98 -8.46
N LYS A 50 -18.20 -11.91 -9.36
CA LYS A 50 -17.48 -13.07 -9.89
C LYS A 50 -16.37 -13.57 -8.97
N TRP A 51 -15.99 -12.82 -7.94
CA TRP A 51 -14.93 -13.22 -7.03
C TRP A 51 -15.44 -14.17 -5.96
N ARG A 52 -14.62 -15.17 -5.64
CA ARG A 52 -14.91 -16.15 -4.60
C ARG A 52 -14.27 -15.72 -3.29
N GLU A 53 -15.05 -15.70 -2.21
CA GLU A 53 -14.48 -15.53 -0.88
C GLU A 53 -13.66 -16.77 -0.49
N SER A 54 -12.37 -16.57 -0.21
CA SER A 54 -11.45 -17.64 0.17
C SER A 54 -10.25 -17.07 0.91
N THR A 55 -9.96 -17.61 2.09
CA THR A 55 -8.77 -17.20 2.86
C THR A 55 -7.50 -17.95 2.44
N LYS A 56 -7.63 -19.05 1.70
CA LYS A 56 -6.50 -19.94 1.36
C LYS A 56 -5.37 -19.22 0.59
N PRO A 57 -5.64 -18.41 -0.45
CA PRO A 57 -4.58 -17.71 -1.18
C PRO A 57 -3.87 -16.63 -0.34
N PHE A 58 -4.56 -16.13 0.70
CA PHE A 58 -4.12 -14.97 1.48
C PHE A 58 -3.51 -15.35 2.84
N ARG A 59 -3.23 -16.63 3.11
CA ARG A 59 -2.65 -17.06 4.40
C ARG A 59 -1.29 -16.43 4.67
N ALA A 60 -0.41 -16.42 3.67
CA ALA A 60 0.91 -15.79 3.79
C ALA A 60 0.80 -14.27 3.97
N LEU A 61 -0.13 -13.65 3.24
CA LEU A 61 -0.45 -12.23 3.38
C LEU A 61 -0.91 -11.90 4.81
N ALA A 62 -1.89 -12.64 5.33
CA ALA A 62 -2.41 -12.42 6.67
C ALA A 62 -1.32 -12.57 7.74
N ALA A 63 -0.50 -13.64 7.66
CA ALA A 63 0.59 -13.86 8.61
C ALA A 63 1.64 -12.74 8.58
N GLN A 64 2.02 -12.24 7.40
CA GLN A 64 2.98 -11.13 7.31
C GLN A 64 2.37 -9.79 7.71
N LEU A 65 1.07 -9.58 7.50
CA LEU A 65 0.37 -8.40 8.02
C LEU A 65 0.33 -8.44 9.56
N ASP A 66 0.05 -9.59 10.17
CA ASP A 66 0.09 -9.76 11.62
C ASP A 66 1.48 -9.36 12.16
N GLN A 67 2.55 -9.95 11.60
CA GLN A 67 3.93 -9.61 11.98
C GLN A 67 4.28 -8.14 11.73
N TYR A 68 3.79 -7.53 10.65
CA TYR A 68 4.02 -6.12 10.36
C TYR A 68 3.35 -5.21 11.41
N PHE A 69 2.09 -5.49 11.75
CA PHE A 69 1.37 -4.72 12.76
C PHE A 69 1.91 -4.96 14.18
N ASP A 70 2.49 -6.14 14.44
CA ASP A 70 3.21 -6.48 15.67
C ASP A 70 4.67 -5.98 15.67
N ARG A 71 5.13 -5.36 14.57
CA ARG A 71 6.47 -4.78 14.40
C ARG A 71 7.61 -5.80 14.34
N GLU A 72 7.29 -7.05 14.05
CA GLU A 72 8.24 -8.15 13.87
C GLU A 72 8.75 -8.26 12.43
N LEU A 73 8.00 -7.69 11.46
CA LEU A 73 8.33 -7.71 10.04
C LEU A 73 8.53 -6.31 9.47
N THR A 74 9.68 -6.10 8.83
CA THR A 74 10.04 -4.84 8.15
C THR A 74 9.99 -4.93 6.64
N THR A 75 9.97 -6.14 6.08
CA THR A 75 10.02 -6.40 4.64
C THR A 75 9.04 -7.51 4.29
N PHE A 76 8.13 -7.24 3.36
CA PHE A 76 7.19 -8.24 2.86
C PHE A 76 7.86 -9.10 1.80
N ASP A 77 7.61 -10.40 1.85
CA ASP A 77 8.00 -11.38 0.84
C ASP A 77 6.74 -12.06 0.31
N LEU A 78 6.08 -11.39 -0.63
CA LEU A 78 4.80 -11.80 -1.20
C LEU A 78 4.81 -11.56 -2.71
N PRO A 79 4.26 -12.49 -3.52
CA PRO A 79 4.07 -12.25 -4.94
C PRO A 79 3.00 -11.17 -5.15
N LEU A 80 3.38 -10.07 -5.82
CA LEU A 80 2.50 -8.94 -6.12
C LEU A 80 2.30 -8.80 -7.63
N ALA A 81 1.06 -8.55 -8.05
CA ALA A 81 0.71 -8.31 -9.45
C ALA A 81 -0.20 -7.06 -9.58
N PRO A 82 0.31 -5.86 -9.22
CA PRO A 82 -0.46 -4.62 -9.35
C PRO A 82 -0.68 -4.27 -10.83
N VAL A 83 -1.91 -3.89 -11.18
CA VAL A 83 -2.25 -3.47 -12.56
C VAL A 83 -2.30 -1.94 -12.64
N GLY A 84 -1.57 -1.41 -13.62
CA GLY A 84 -1.50 0.03 -13.90
C GLY A 84 -0.69 0.31 -15.15
N THR A 85 -0.61 1.58 -15.54
CA THR A 85 0.23 2.03 -16.66
C THR A 85 1.71 1.77 -16.37
N ALA A 86 2.55 1.74 -17.41
CA ALA A 86 4.00 1.58 -17.25
C ALA A 86 4.60 2.62 -16.28
N PHE A 87 4.13 3.87 -16.34
CA PHE A 87 4.55 4.92 -15.40
C PHE A 87 4.13 4.63 -13.96
N GLN A 88 2.91 4.14 -13.74
CA GLN A 88 2.44 3.77 -12.40
C GLN A 88 3.26 2.62 -11.82
N GLN A 89 3.50 1.57 -12.62
CA GLN A 89 4.32 0.42 -12.20
C GLN A 89 5.75 0.86 -11.85
N GLN A 90 6.35 1.74 -12.64
CA GLN A 90 7.67 2.29 -12.36
C GLN A 90 7.69 3.07 -11.03
N VAL A 91 6.67 3.89 -10.76
CA VAL A 91 6.53 4.59 -9.47
C VAL A 91 6.38 3.60 -8.33
N TRP A 92 5.48 2.61 -8.45
CA TRP A 92 5.24 1.63 -7.40
C TRP A 92 6.46 0.78 -7.08
N GLN A 93 7.27 0.43 -8.08
CA GLN A 93 8.55 -0.24 -7.87
C GLN A 93 9.50 0.63 -7.03
N ALA A 94 9.63 1.92 -7.37
CA ALA A 94 10.44 2.86 -6.59
C ALA A 94 9.89 3.09 -5.17
N LEU A 95 8.59 2.87 -4.92
CA LEU A 95 8.03 2.92 -3.57
C LEU A 95 8.49 1.71 -2.73
N ILE A 96 8.54 0.51 -3.32
CA ILE A 96 8.97 -0.71 -2.62
C ILE A 96 10.41 -0.57 -2.09
N ASP A 97 11.25 0.17 -2.81
CA ASP A 97 12.65 0.43 -2.43
C ASP A 97 12.80 1.38 -1.23
N ILE A 98 11.72 2.03 -0.75
CA ILE A 98 11.77 2.88 0.43
C ILE A 98 11.84 1.99 1.68
N PRO A 99 12.90 2.05 2.51
CA PRO A 99 13.01 1.20 3.69
C PRO A 99 11.93 1.48 4.75
N TYR A 100 11.62 0.47 5.56
CA TYR A 100 10.77 0.59 6.75
C TYR A 100 11.29 1.69 7.69
N GLY A 101 10.39 2.54 8.20
CA GLY A 101 10.76 3.63 9.11
C GLY A 101 11.49 4.79 8.43
N ARG A 102 11.46 4.87 7.10
CA ARG A 102 12.03 5.98 6.33
C ARG A 102 10.94 6.62 5.48
N THR A 103 11.04 7.95 5.36
CA THR A 103 10.15 8.73 4.50
C THR A 103 10.95 9.46 3.43
N VAL A 104 10.35 9.64 2.26
CA VAL A 104 10.93 10.37 1.13
C VAL A 104 9.95 11.40 0.60
N SER A 105 10.46 12.35 -0.19
CA SER A 105 9.60 13.33 -0.86
C SER A 105 9.10 12.81 -2.20
N TYR A 106 7.99 13.37 -2.70
CA TYR A 106 7.54 13.12 -4.08
C TYR A 106 8.62 13.43 -5.13
N GLY A 107 9.45 14.44 -4.87
CA GLY A 107 10.60 14.79 -5.72
C GLY A 107 11.71 13.73 -5.69
N SER A 108 11.92 13.10 -4.54
CA SER A 108 12.88 11.99 -4.41
C SER A 108 12.48 10.81 -5.30
N ILE A 109 11.19 10.45 -5.32
CA ILE A 109 10.68 9.40 -6.21
C ILE A 109 10.77 9.83 -7.67
N ALA A 110 10.41 11.07 -8.00
CA ALA A 110 10.54 11.59 -9.37
C ALA A 110 11.99 11.52 -9.89
N ASN A 111 12.98 11.78 -9.02
CA ASN A 111 14.39 11.60 -9.37
C ASN A 111 14.77 10.12 -9.50
N ALA A 112 14.30 9.25 -8.61
CA ALA A 112 14.60 7.82 -8.63
C ALA A 112 14.09 7.11 -9.91
N ILE A 113 13.05 7.64 -10.55
CA ILE A 113 12.52 7.13 -11.82
C ILE A 113 13.06 7.87 -13.05
N ASP A 114 14.16 8.62 -12.90
CA ASP A 114 14.79 9.44 -13.95
C ASP A 114 13.85 10.45 -14.62
N ASN A 115 12.87 10.96 -13.87
CA ASN A 115 11.94 11.99 -14.35
C ASN A 115 11.70 13.10 -13.32
N PRO A 116 12.70 13.97 -13.05
CA PRO A 116 12.62 15.02 -12.01
C PRO A 116 11.44 15.98 -12.15
N LYS A 117 10.91 16.15 -13.37
CA LYS A 117 9.77 17.05 -13.65
C LYS A 117 8.41 16.41 -13.35
N ALA A 118 8.34 15.11 -13.09
CA ALA A 118 7.10 14.36 -12.93
C ALA A 118 6.52 14.34 -11.51
N VAL A 119 6.94 15.24 -10.61
CA VAL A 119 6.52 15.26 -9.19
C VAL A 119 5.00 15.16 -8.99
N ARG A 120 4.21 15.92 -9.76
CA ARG A 120 2.73 15.86 -9.69
C ARG A 120 2.17 14.52 -10.20
N ALA A 121 2.77 13.98 -11.27
CA ALA A 121 2.38 12.68 -11.82
C ALA A 121 2.71 11.54 -10.85
N VAL A 122 3.85 11.61 -10.17
CA VAL A 122 4.23 10.72 -9.07
C VAL A 122 3.19 10.79 -7.95
N GLY A 123 2.76 11.98 -7.54
CA GLY A 123 1.69 12.13 -6.54
C GLY A 123 0.40 11.41 -6.93
N ASN A 124 -0.02 11.54 -8.19
CA ASN A 124 -1.19 10.82 -8.72
C ASN A 124 -0.99 9.30 -8.76
N ALA A 125 0.19 8.82 -9.16
CA ALA A 125 0.51 7.39 -9.18
C ALA A 125 0.58 6.79 -7.78
N ASN A 126 1.16 7.52 -6.82
CA ASN A 126 1.20 7.16 -5.40
C ASN A 126 -0.21 6.99 -4.80
N GLY A 127 -1.13 7.91 -5.13
CA GLY A 127 -2.52 7.83 -4.70
C GLY A 127 -3.34 6.71 -5.35
N ARG A 128 -2.88 6.19 -6.49
CA ARG A 128 -3.50 5.07 -7.22
C ARG A 128 -2.88 3.71 -6.91
N ASN A 129 -2.05 3.63 -5.88
CA ASN A 129 -1.45 2.36 -5.44
C ASN A 129 -2.56 1.33 -5.12
N PRO A 130 -2.61 0.19 -5.84
CA PRO A 130 -3.62 -0.85 -5.62
C PRO A 130 -3.32 -1.72 -4.40
N ILE A 131 -2.08 -1.76 -3.90
CA ILE A 131 -1.65 -2.64 -2.79
C ILE A 131 -0.97 -1.79 -1.70
N PRO A 132 -1.70 -0.89 -1.01
CA PRO A 132 -1.17 -0.10 0.10
C PRO A 132 -0.62 -0.98 1.23
N ILE A 133 0.16 -0.36 2.12
CA ILE A 133 0.92 -1.01 3.22
C ILE A 133 2.12 -1.80 2.67
N ILE A 134 1.89 -2.74 1.74
CA ILE A 134 2.93 -3.55 1.12
C ILE A 134 3.74 -2.72 0.11
N ILE A 135 3.06 -2.06 -0.83
CA ILE A 135 3.65 -0.98 -1.62
C ILE A 135 3.50 0.28 -0.77
N PRO A 136 4.59 0.83 -0.20
CA PRO A 136 4.50 1.72 0.96
C PRO A 136 4.26 3.18 0.58
N CYS A 137 3.13 3.47 -0.07
CA CYS A 137 2.77 4.82 -0.51
C CYS A 137 2.54 5.82 0.65
N HIS A 138 2.40 5.33 1.89
CA HIS A 138 2.36 6.15 3.11
C HIS A 138 3.73 6.77 3.44
N ARG A 139 4.85 6.18 2.98
CA ARG A 139 6.22 6.68 3.21
C ARG A 139 6.59 7.91 2.37
N VAL A 140 5.72 8.33 1.44
CA VAL A 140 5.93 9.55 0.62
C VAL A 140 5.19 10.74 1.21
N ILE A 141 5.91 11.83 1.48
CA ILE A 141 5.39 13.03 2.15
C ILE A 141 5.80 14.32 1.42
N GLY A 142 5.16 15.45 1.79
CA GLY A 142 5.58 16.77 1.36
C GLY A 142 7.00 17.09 1.83
N ARG A 143 7.74 17.91 1.07
CA ARG A 143 9.13 18.29 1.42
C ARG A 143 9.22 19.08 2.73
N ASP A 144 8.14 19.75 3.09
CA ASP A 144 7.92 20.49 4.34
C ASP A 144 7.46 19.58 5.50
N GLY A 145 7.36 18.27 5.28
CA GLY A 145 6.83 17.31 6.25
C GLY A 145 5.30 17.20 6.24
N THR A 146 4.60 17.95 5.38
CA THR A 146 3.14 17.92 5.33
C THR A 146 2.64 16.57 4.84
N LEU A 147 1.71 15.99 5.60
CA LEU A 147 0.99 14.79 5.21
C LEU A 147 -0.20 15.17 4.35
N THR A 148 -0.15 14.78 3.09
CA THR A 148 -1.25 14.94 2.15
C THR A 148 -1.74 13.58 1.67
N GLY A 149 -3.01 13.55 1.22
CA GLY A 149 -3.66 12.50 0.44
C GLY A 149 -3.21 11.06 0.70
N PHE A 150 -4.09 10.27 1.33
CA PHE A 150 -3.84 8.84 1.52
C PHE A 150 -5.09 8.02 1.24
N GLY A 151 -4.91 6.84 0.65
CA GLY A 151 -6.01 5.97 0.25
C GLY A 151 -6.95 5.62 1.41
N GLY A 152 -6.38 5.27 2.56
CA GLY A 152 -7.12 5.01 3.82
C GLY A 152 -7.37 6.24 4.68
N GLY A 153 -7.15 7.46 4.16
CA GLY A 153 -7.25 8.71 4.93
C GLY A 153 -6.00 9.05 5.76
N LEU A 154 -5.89 10.32 6.16
CA LEU A 154 -4.74 10.81 6.93
C LEU A 154 -4.54 10.10 8.30
N PRO A 155 -5.60 9.73 9.07
CA PRO A 155 -5.41 8.98 10.31
C PRO A 155 -4.65 7.67 10.10
N THR A 156 -4.99 6.93 9.05
CA THR A 156 -4.31 5.68 8.69
C THR A 156 -2.86 5.93 8.28
N LYS A 157 -2.59 6.99 7.50
CA LYS A 157 -1.22 7.35 7.13
C LYS A 157 -0.37 7.66 8.36
N ASN A 158 -0.91 8.44 9.30
CA ASN A 158 -0.25 8.74 10.58
C ASN A 158 0.05 7.47 11.36
N PHE A 159 -0.96 6.60 11.53
CA PHE A 159 -0.79 5.35 12.26
C PHE A 159 0.34 4.49 11.67
N LEU A 160 0.36 4.30 10.35
CA LEU A 160 1.39 3.49 9.69
C LEU A 160 2.78 4.13 9.85
N LEU A 161 2.91 5.45 9.72
CA LEU A 161 4.17 6.14 9.94
C LEU A 161 4.64 6.02 11.41
N GLU A 162 3.74 6.10 12.38
CA GLU A 162 4.06 5.93 13.81
C GLU A 162 4.42 4.49 14.17
N LEU A 163 3.73 3.52 13.56
CA LEU A 163 4.04 2.10 13.67
C LEU A 163 5.49 1.85 13.27
N GLU A 164 5.92 2.44 12.15
CA GLU A 164 7.25 2.26 11.59
C GLU A 164 8.36 3.09 12.26
N ASN A 165 8.04 4.28 12.79
CA ASN A 165 9.04 5.22 13.30
C ASN A 165 9.44 5.02 14.77
N ARG A 166 8.73 4.19 15.54
CA ARG A 166 9.00 4.11 16.99
C ARG A 166 10.16 3.16 17.31
N GLN A 167 11.39 3.68 17.21
CA GLN A 167 12.50 3.28 18.07
C GLN A 167 12.80 4.41 19.07
N GLN A 168 12.15 4.37 20.25
CA GLN A 168 12.61 4.89 21.56
C GLN A 168 11.41 5.03 22.51
N LEU A 169 11.07 3.95 23.23
CA LEU A 169 10.48 4.02 24.57
C LEU A 169 11.01 2.84 25.40
N CYS A 170 12.32 2.85 25.60
CA CYS A 170 13.11 2.23 26.67
C CYS A 170 14.49 2.90 26.51
N LEU A 171 15.03 3.77 27.38
CA LEU A 171 14.91 4.03 28.83
C LEU A 171 15.07 5.56 29.09
N PRO A 172 14.68 6.10 30.27
CA PRO A 172 15.52 6.11 31.49
C PRO A 172 14.69 5.79 32.77
N PHE A 173 15.17 5.24 33.89
CA PHE A 173 16.46 4.76 34.41
C PHE A 173 16.28 3.31 34.88
#